data_AF-A0A9E2GMU3-F1
#
_entry.id   AF-A0A9E2GMU3-F1
#
_cell.length_a   1.000
_cell.length_b   1.000
_cell.length_c   1.000
_cell.angle_alpha   90.00
_cell.angle_beta   90.00
_cell.angle_gamma   90.00
#
_symmetry.space_group_name_H-M   'P 1'
#
loop_
_entity.id
_entity.type
_entity.pdbx_description
1 polymer ?
#
loop_
_entity_poly.entity_id
_entity_poly.type
_entity_poly.pdbx_seq_one_letter_code
_entity_poly.pdbx_strand_id
1 'polypeptide(L)'
;MPLTRTFAVLLFLMAGGNAVAADNALLIQMLPGGDFRVWHSDGATSISEDEIMTLAATATPEGGPLQAVEAGQARAIRTEQGVVIELPDAPTDRKLLIDRDACGAIKVWHSEGETNLTNDQMTELVISALPGGGKLVRIDGRYAKAFDTPLGYSVVIWAPVKRRPSVGEPAPAAR
;
A
#
# COMPACT_ATOMS: atom_id res chain seq x y z
N MET A 1 -15.08 49.67 -36.34
CA MET A 1 -13.96 49.18 -35.50
C MET A 1 -14.57 48.39 -34.34
N PRO A 2 -14.11 47.16 -34.09
CA PRO A 2 -14.95 46.07 -33.60
C PRO A 2 -15.09 45.97 -32.07
N LEU A 3 -16.28 45.53 -31.67
CA LEU A 3 -16.68 44.96 -30.38
C LEU A 3 -15.62 43.98 -29.83
N THR A 4 -15.10 44.25 -28.64
CA THR A 4 -14.31 43.28 -27.87
C THR A 4 -15.28 42.34 -27.16
N ARG A 5 -15.45 41.14 -27.73
CA ARG A 5 -16.16 40.01 -27.12
C ARG A 5 -15.33 39.45 -25.96
N THR A 6 -15.82 39.58 -24.73
CA THR A 6 -15.25 38.88 -23.57
C THR A 6 -15.66 37.41 -23.62
N PHE A 7 -14.70 36.52 -23.82
CA PHE A 7 -14.88 35.07 -23.77
C PHE A 7 -15.05 34.63 -22.31
N ALA A 8 -16.16 33.92 -22.02
CA ALA A 8 -16.33 33.19 -20.78
C ALA A 8 -15.46 31.92 -20.83
N VAL A 9 -14.49 31.81 -19.93
CA VAL A 9 -13.75 30.56 -19.70
C VAL A 9 -14.59 29.70 -18.76
N LEU A 10 -15.23 28.69 -19.32
CA LEU A 10 -15.93 27.65 -18.57
C LEU A 10 -14.86 26.73 -17.97
N LEU A 11 -14.58 26.88 -16.68
CA LEU A 11 -13.71 25.98 -15.93
C LEU A 11 -14.43 24.63 -15.80
N PHE A 12 -14.04 23.65 -16.62
CA PHE A 12 -14.47 22.27 -16.48
C PHE A 12 -13.90 21.73 -15.16
N LEU A 13 -14.73 21.66 -14.11
CA LEU A 13 -14.46 20.79 -12.97
C LEU A 13 -14.48 19.35 -13.51
N MET A 14 -13.30 18.81 -13.79
CA MET A 14 -13.11 17.37 -13.86
C MET A 14 -13.40 16.83 -12.47
N ALA A 15 -14.61 16.28 -12.32
CA ALA A 15 -14.99 15.45 -11.20
C ALA A 15 -13.99 14.29 -11.14
N GLY A 16 -13.01 14.40 -10.25
CA GLY A 16 -12.20 13.27 -9.81
C GLY A 16 -13.16 12.23 -9.28
N GLY A 17 -13.40 11.19 -10.08
CA GLY A 17 -14.08 10.01 -9.60
C GLY A 17 -13.30 9.53 -8.39
N ASN A 18 -13.97 9.50 -7.23
CA ASN A 18 -13.47 8.78 -6.08
C ASN A 18 -13.34 7.32 -6.51
N ALA A 19 -12.15 6.94 -6.96
CA ALA A 19 -11.73 5.56 -6.90
C ALA A 19 -11.91 5.17 -5.44
N VAL A 20 -12.87 4.28 -5.16
CA VAL A 20 -12.99 3.68 -3.83
C VAL A 20 -11.73 2.85 -3.68
N ALA A 21 -10.72 3.48 -3.06
CA ALA A 21 -9.45 2.85 -2.74
C ALA A 21 -9.75 1.58 -1.93
N ALA A 22 -8.89 0.57 -2.07
CA ALA A 22 -8.86 -0.52 -1.11
C ALA A 22 -8.88 0.06 0.31
N ASP A 23 -9.69 -0.49 1.21
CA ASP A 23 -9.69 -0.05 2.61
C ASP A 23 -8.33 -0.33 3.25
N ASN A 24 -7.60 -1.32 2.73
CA ASN A 24 -6.23 -1.63 3.12
C ASN A 24 -5.51 -2.42 2.02
N ALA A 25 -4.25 -2.08 1.74
CA ALA A 25 -3.37 -2.92 0.93
C ALA A 25 -2.16 -3.37 1.74
N LEU A 26 -1.83 -4.66 1.61
CA LEU A 26 -0.71 -5.28 2.30
C LEU A 26 0.29 -5.84 1.30
N LEU A 27 1.54 -5.94 1.72
CA LEU A 27 2.55 -6.76 1.06
C LEU A 27 3.02 -7.82 2.05
N ILE A 28 2.85 -9.08 1.70
CA ILE A 28 3.25 -10.22 2.52
C ILE A 28 4.51 -10.84 1.91
N GLN A 29 5.57 -10.96 2.71
CA GLN A 29 6.81 -11.63 2.35
C GLN A 29 6.98 -12.89 3.19
N MET A 30 7.27 -14.01 2.54
CA MET A 30 7.66 -15.23 3.25
C MET A 30 9.11 -15.11 3.71
N LEU A 31 9.35 -15.42 4.98
CA LEU A 31 10.67 -15.50 5.58
C LEU A 31 11.18 -16.95 5.56
N PRO A 32 12.50 -17.17 5.59
CA PRO A 32 13.07 -18.49 5.83
C PRO A 32 12.51 -19.08 7.12
N GLY A 33 11.99 -20.31 7.06
CA GLY A 33 11.35 -20.97 8.20
C GLY A 33 9.82 -21.00 8.16
N GLY A 34 9.20 -20.32 7.19
CA GLY A 34 7.74 -20.36 6.97
C GLY A 34 6.95 -19.26 7.70
N ASP A 35 7.64 -18.36 8.39
CA ASP A 35 7.04 -17.15 8.95
C ASP A 35 6.74 -16.12 7.87
N PHE A 36 5.87 -15.16 8.20
CA PHE A 36 5.52 -14.06 7.32
C PHE A 36 5.98 -12.73 7.90
N ARG A 37 6.42 -11.84 7.00
CA ARG A 37 6.51 -10.40 7.26
C ARG A 37 5.38 -9.72 6.50
N VAL A 38 4.66 -8.85 7.19
CA VAL A 38 3.60 -8.02 6.60
C VAL A 38 4.09 -6.59 6.54
N TRP A 39 3.87 -5.95 5.40
CA TRP A 39 4.00 -4.53 5.23
C TRP A 39 2.66 -3.91 4.86
N HIS A 40 2.45 -2.67 5.27
CA HIS A 40 1.20 -1.94 5.12
C HIS A 40 1.36 -0.81 4.11
N SER A 41 0.33 -0.54 3.31
CA SER A 41 0.32 0.60 2.37
C SER A 41 0.24 1.95 3.07
N ASP A 42 -0.24 1.96 4.30
CA ASP A 42 -0.39 3.14 5.14
C ASP A 42 0.40 2.93 6.44
N GLY A 43 1.02 3.99 6.94
CA GLY A 43 1.77 3.95 8.20
C GLY A 43 2.19 5.34 8.64
N ALA A 44 2.53 5.45 9.92
CA ALA A 44 2.94 6.71 10.54
C ALA A 44 4.46 6.89 10.44
N THR A 45 4.99 7.02 9.21
CA THR A 45 6.40 7.38 9.02
C THR A 45 6.59 8.86 9.33
N SER A 46 7.68 9.18 10.04
CA SER A 46 8.05 10.55 10.40
C SER A 46 9.21 11.10 9.58
N ILE A 47 9.58 10.44 8.48
CA ILE A 47 10.57 10.95 7.51
C ILE A 47 9.91 11.32 6.20
N SER A 48 10.43 12.35 5.54
CA SER A 48 9.92 12.86 4.27
C SER A 48 10.25 11.94 3.08
N GLU A 49 9.51 12.09 1.99
CA GLU A 49 9.78 11.34 0.74
C GLU A 49 11.18 11.64 0.18
N ASP A 50 11.65 12.89 0.30
CA ASP A 50 12.99 13.30 -0.12
C ASP A 50 14.09 12.62 0.71
N GLU A 51 13.90 12.49 2.03
CA GLU A 51 14.81 11.72 2.89
C GLU A 51 14.80 10.24 2.54
N ILE A 52 13.62 9.66 2.29
CA ILE A 52 13.48 8.27 1.84
C ILE A 52 14.26 8.03 0.55
N MET A 53 14.11 8.91 -0.43
CA MET A 53 14.79 8.82 -1.72
C MET A 53 16.31 8.95 -1.58
N THR A 54 16.76 9.90 -0.75
CA THR A 54 18.18 10.12 -0.45
C THR A 54 18.79 8.90 0.22
N LEU A 55 18.14 8.36 1.26
CA LEU A 55 18.57 7.15 1.96
C LEU A 55 18.62 5.96 0.99
N ALA A 56 17.56 5.73 0.23
CA ALA A 56 17.45 4.61 -0.70
C ALA A 56 18.55 4.61 -1.77
N ALA A 57 19.04 5.78 -2.18
CA ALA A 57 20.16 5.90 -3.12
C ALA A 57 21.49 5.39 -2.54
N THR A 58 21.63 5.32 -1.22
CA THR A 58 22.85 4.84 -0.53
C THR A 58 22.84 3.34 -0.22
N ALA A 59 21.76 2.63 -0.57
CA ALA A 59 21.55 1.26 -0.16
C ALA A 59 22.58 0.28 -0.77
N THR A 60 23.26 -0.46 0.10
CA THR A 60 24.15 -1.60 -0.23
C THR A 60 23.65 -2.88 0.45
N PRO A 61 24.10 -4.07 0.01
CA PRO A 61 23.74 -5.33 0.67
C PRO A 61 24.13 -5.39 2.15
N GLU A 62 25.24 -4.75 2.53
CA GLU A 62 25.75 -4.68 3.91
C GLU A 62 25.07 -3.58 4.73
N GLY A 63 24.27 -2.74 4.08
CA GLY A 63 23.70 -1.51 4.62
C GLY A 63 24.56 -0.29 4.32
N GLY A 64 23.90 0.76 3.85
CA GLY A 64 24.49 2.08 3.66
C GLY A 64 24.90 2.74 4.98
N PRO A 65 25.59 3.89 4.93
CA PRO A 65 25.98 4.62 6.12
C PRO A 65 24.74 5.07 6.91
N LEU A 66 24.87 5.11 8.23
CA LEU A 66 23.90 5.78 9.09
C LEU A 66 23.92 7.28 8.77
N GLN A 67 22.73 7.84 8.57
CA GLN A 67 22.48 9.23 8.22
C GLN A 67 21.47 9.81 9.20
N ALA A 68 21.67 11.07 9.56
CA ALA A 68 20.70 11.80 10.35
C ALA A 68 19.50 12.19 9.47
N VAL A 69 18.30 11.94 9.99
CA VAL A 69 17.00 12.30 9.43
C VAL A 69 16.11 12.85 10.54
N GLU A 70 14.93 13.34 10.20
CA GLU A 70 13.96 13.86 11.18
C GLU A 70 13.65 12.87 12.31
N ALA A 71 13.56 11.57 11.98
CA ALA A 71 13.28 10.50 12.93
C ALA A 71 14.48 10.00 13.74
N GLY A 72 15.64 10.66 13.66
CA GLY A 72 16.89 10.23 14.31
C GLY A 72 17.90 9.66 13.31
N GLN A 73 18.56 8.54 13.62
CA GLN A 73 19.43 7.87 12.66
C GLN A 73 18.63 6.93 11.76
N ALA A 74 19.02 6.87 10.48
CA ALA A 74 18.48 5.94 9.50
C ALA A 74 19.57 5.38 8.59
N ARG A 75 19.34 4.19 8.03
CA ARG A 75 20.18 3.62 6.96
C ARG A 75 19.33 2.83 5.99
N ALA A 76 19.76 2.74 4.74
CA ALA A 76 19.12 1.89 3.74
C ALA A 76 19.93 0.63 3.46
N ILE A 77 19.25 -0.51 3.35
CA ILE A 77 19.82 -1.83 3.07
C ILE A 77 19.20 -2.35 1.79
N ARG A 78 20.03 -2.80 0.85
CA ARG A 78 19.56 -3.47 -0.35
C ARG A 78 19.34 -4.94 -0.06
N THR A 79 18.13 -5.42 -0.27
CA THR A 79 17.76 -6.83 -0.15
C THR A 79 17.42 -7.40 -1.52
N GLU A 80 17.26 -8.72 -1.61
CA GLU A 80 16.74 -9.37 -2.82
C GLU A 80 15.31 -8.90 -3.17
N GLN A 81 14.57 -8.45 -2.15
CA GLN A 81 13.15 -8.09 -2.23
C GLN A 81 12.94 -6.57 -2.16
N GLY A 82 13.93 -5.77 -2.57
CA GLY A 82 13.84 -4.30 -2.58
C GLY A 82 14.76 -3.63 -1.56
N VAL A 83 14.57 -2.31 -1.39
CA VAL A 83 15.37 -1.51 -0.44
C VAL A 83 14.61 -1.34 0.86
N VAL A 84 15.22 -1.75 1.97
CA VAL A 84 14.66 -1.55 3.31
C VAL A 84 15.39 -0.39 3.99
N ILE A 85 14.65 0.61 4.43
CA ILE A 85 15.16 1.66 5.31
C ILE A 85 14.93 1.23 6.75
N GLU A 86 15.97 1.23 7.57
CA GLU A 86 15.90 1.02 9.02
C GLU A 86 16.02 2.36 9.75
N LEU A 87 15.10 2.59 10.68
CA LEU A 87 14.97 3.78 11.51
C LEU A 87 15.09 3.35 12.99
N PRO A 88 16.29 3.01 13.49
CA PRO A 88 16.48 2.48 14.84
C PRO A 88 15.95 3.39 15.96
N ASP A 89 15.98 4.71 15.74
CA ASP A 89 15.59 5.70 16.74
C ASP A 89 14.11 6.11 16.64
N ALA A 90 13.40 5.68 15.58
CA ALA A 90 12.02 6.06 15.39
C ALA A 90 11.09 5.44 16.46
N PRO A 91 10.11 6.21 16.97
CA PRO A 91 9.17 5.72 17.97
C PRO A 91 8.24 4.63 17.42
N THR A 92 7.87 4.75 16.14
CA THR A 92 6.99 3.85 15.39
C THR A 92 7.57 3.63 14.00
N ASP A 93 7.10 2.58 13.34
CA ASP A 93 7.40 2.23 11.95
C ASP A 93 8.90 2.23 11.62
N ARG A 94 9.64 1.47 12.42
CA ARG A 94 11.11 1.45 12.40
C ARG A 94 11.72 0.85 11.13
N LYS A 95 10.90 0.33 10.22
CA LYS A 95 11.34 -0.18 8.93
C LYS A 95 10.38 0.21 7.83
N LEU A 96 10.93 0.68 6.72
CA LEU A 96 10.18 0.96 5.50
C LEU A 96 10.73 0.10 4.37
N LEU A 97 9.87 -0.49 3.56
CA LEU A 97 10.25 -1.16 2.32
C LEU A 97 9.88 -0.27 1.14
N ILE A 98 10.86 -0.03 0.28
CA ILE A 98 10.71 0.81 -0.91
C ILE A 98 10.50 -0.08 -2.13
N ASP A 99 9.33 0.09 -2.74
CA ASP A 99 8.93 -0.49 -4.01
C ASP A 99 9.08 0.58 -5.09
N ARG A 100 9.84 0.28 -6.15
CA ARG A 100 10.04 1.21 -7.27
C ARG A 100 9.34 0.65 -8.48
N ASP A 101 8.43 1.44 -9.05
CA ASP A 101 7.82 1.07 -10.32
C ASP A 101 8.76 1.34 -11.50
N ALA A 102 8.38 0.85 -12.68
CA ALA A 102 9.16 1.02 -13.90
C ALA A 102 9.26 2.49 -14.37
N CYS A 103 8.40 3.37 -13.87
CA CYS A 103 8.38 4.80 -14.16
C CYS A 103 9.24 5.61 -13.18
N GLY A 104 9.80 4.97 -12.15
CA GLY A 104 10.59 5.61 -11.10
C GLY A 104 9.76 6.22 -9.97
N ALA A 105 8.45 6.02 -9.96
CA ALA A 105 7.64 6.35 -8.79
C ALA A 105 7.95 5.36 -7.67
N ILE A 106 7.95 5.87 -6.43
CA ILE A 106 8.16 5.04 -5.26
C ILE A 106 6.84 4.78 -4.56
N LYS A 107 6.67 3.55 -4.12
CA LYS A 107 5.69 3.16 -3.12
C LYS A 107 6.44 2.78 -1.85
N VAL A 108 6.00 3.35 -0.74
CA VAL A 108 6.55 3.06 0.59
C VAL A 108 5.62 2.07 1.27
N TRP A 109 6.19 1.02 1.82
CA TRP A 109 5.50 0.01 2.60
C TRP A 109 5.99 0.05 4.04
N HIS A 110 5.06 0.07 4.98
CA HIS A 110 5.30 0.33 6.39
C HIS A 110 5.35 -0.97 7.18
N SER A 111 6.28 -1.10 8.12
CA SER A 111 6.44 -2.29 8.96
C SER A 111 5.39 -2.41 10.06
N GLU A 112 4.75 -1.29 10.39
CA GLU A 112 3.66 -1.21 11.35
C GLU A 112 2.37 -0.76 10.65
N GLY A 113 1.23 -1.27 11.11
CA GLY A 113 -0.09 -0.90 10.59
C GLY A 113 -1.22 -1.59 11.33
N GLU A 114 -2.45 -1.20 11.02
CA GLU A 114 -3.64 -1.61 11.78
C GLU A 114 -4.14 -3.02 11.46
N THR A 115 -3.77 -3.55 10.29
CA THR A 115 -4.30 -4.85 9.85
C THR A 115 -3.56 -6.00 10.52
N ASN A 116 -4.28 -6.73 11.37
CA ASN A 116 -3.79 -7.95 11.99
C ASN A 116 -4.38 -9.16 11.26
N LEU A 117 -3.55 -9.90 10.51
CA LEU A 117 -3.89 -11.19 9.93
C LEU A 117 -3.21 -12.30 10.72
N THR A 118 -3.92 -13.41 10.91
CA THR A 118 -3.32 -14.63 11.47
C THR A 118 -2.43 -15.33 10.43
N ASN A 119 -1.51 -16.18 10.89
CA ASN A 119 -0.67 -16.99 9.98
C ASN A 119 -1.49 -17.84 9.01
N ASP A 120 -2.63 -18.38 9.45
CA ASP A 120 -3.51 -19.18 8.61
C ASP A 120 -4.16 -18.34 7.50
N GLN A 121 -4.65 -17.14 7.85
CA GLN A 121 -5.21 -16.20 6.87
C GLN A 121 -4.16 -15.74 5.86
N MET A 122 -2.92 -15.47 6.31
CA MET A 122 -1.81 -15.13 5.42
C MET A 122 -1.46 -16.29 4.50
N THR A 123 -1.42 -17.51 5.03
CA THR A 123 -1.17 -18.73 4.25
C THR A 123 -2.23 -18.93 3.17
N GLU A 124 -3.52 -18.76 3.50
CA GLU A 124 -4.61 -18.86 2.52
C GLU A 124 -4.45 -17.83 1.39
N LEU A 125 -4.12 -16.58 1.74
CA LEU A 125 -3.88 -15.52 0.76
C LEU A 125 -2.70 -15.84 -0.16
N VAL A 126 -1.56 -16.24 0.41
CA VAL A 126 -0.34 -16.56 -0.32
C VAL A 126 -0.56 -17.72 -1.28
N ILE A 127 -1.21 -18.81 -0.84
CA ILE A 127 -1.50 -19.97 -1.69
C ILE A 127 -2.49 -19.62 -2.80
N SER A 128 -3.40 -18.68 -2.55
CA SER A 128 -4.38 -18.26 -3.56
C SER A 128 -3.79 -17.34 -4.65
N ALA A 129 -2.62 -16.74 -4.41
CA ALA A 129 -2.08 -15.65 -5.20
C ALA A 129 -1.65 -16.10 -6.61
N LEU A 130 -1.94 -15.24 -7.60
CA LEU A 130 -1.52 -15.40 -8.99
C LEU A 130 -1.09 -14.03 -9.54
N PRO A 131 -0.27 -13.96 -10.61
CA PRO A 131 0.14 -12.67 -11.18
C PRO A 131 -1.03 -11.78 -11.64
N GLY A 132 -2.10 -12.37 -12.18
CA GLY A 132 -3.35 -11.67 -12.56
C GLY A 132 -4.35 -11.47 -11.41
N GLY A 133 -3.95 -11.84 -10.20
CA GLY A 133 -4.80 -11.90 -9.02
C GLY A 133 -5.48 -13.25 -8.87
N GLY A 134 -5.34 -13.78 -7.66
CA GLY A 134 -5.86 -15.06 -7.21
C GLY A 134 -7.37 -15.16 -7.10
N LYS A 135 -7.81 -16.24 -6.46
CA LYS A 135 -9.21 -16.42 -6.09
C LYS A 135 -9.64 -15.31 -5.11
N LEU A 136 -10.90 -14.88 -5.21
CA LEU A 136 -11.50 -14.02 -4.20
C LEU A 136 -11.71 -14.81 -2.90
N VAL A 137 -11.13 -14.33 -1.80
CA VAL A 137 -11.22 -14.92 -0.46
C VAL A 137 -12.05 -14.00 0.45
N ARG A 138 -12.66 -14.57 1.50
CA ARG A 138 -13.31 -13.79 2.57
C ARG A 138 -12.56 -13.95 3.88
N ILE A 139 -12.18 -12.84 4.49
CA ILE A 139 -11.45 -12.79 5.76
C ILE A 139 -12.21 -11.86 6.70
N ASP A 140 -12.68 -12.37 7.82
CA ASP A 140 -13.42 -11.61 8.85
C ASP A 140 -14.54 -10.74 8.26
N GLY A 141 -15.28 -11.31 7.30
CA GLY A 141 -16.40 -10.64 6.63
C GLY A 141 -16.00 -9.69 5.49
N ARG A 142 -14.72 -9.33 5.34
CA ARG A 142 -14.17 -8.54 4.23
C ARG A 142 -13.81 -9.41 3.05
N TYR A 143 -13.71 -8.80 1.87
CA TYR A 143 -13.16 -9.44 0.68
C TYR A 143 -11.66 -9.19 0.61
N ALA A 144 -10.92 -10.20 0.15
CA ALA A 144 -9.49 -10.09 -0.09
C ALA A 144 -9.13 -10.76 -1.42
N LYS A 145 -8.15 -10.18 -2.11
CA LYS A 145 -7.54 -10.78 -3.31
C LYS A 145 -6.03 -10.58 -3.26
N ALA A 146 -5.30 -11.68 -3.43
CA ALA A 146 -3.85 -11.70 -3.42
C ALA A 146 -3.27 -11.78 -4.84
N PHE A 147 -2.11 -11.16 -5.03
CA PHE A 147 -1.38 -11.06 -6.28
C PHE A 147 0.07 -11.47 -6.03
N ASP A 148 0.61 -12.31 -6.90
CA ASP A 148 2.03 -12.65 -6.88
C ASP A 148 2.83 -11.54 -7.59
N THR A 149 3.84 -11.00 -6.91
CA THR A 149 4.63 -9.84 -7.37
C THR A 149 6.12 -10.08 -7.09
N PRO A 150 7.03 -9.36 -7.78
CA PRO A 150 8.46 -9.50 -7.54
C PRO A 150 8.92 -9.25 -6.09
N LEU A 151 8.18 -8.45 -5.33
CA LEU A 151 8.52 -8.14 -3.92
C LEU A 151 7.89 -9.12 -2.92
N GLY A 152 6.99 -10.01 -3.36
CA GLY A 152 6.18 -10.86 -2.51
C GLY A 152 4.71 -10.86 -2.93
N TYR A 153 3.80 -11.06 -1.98
CA TYR A 153 2.38 -11.20 -2.25
C TYR A 153 1.63 -9.92 -1.88
N SER A 154 1.19 -9.16 -2.88
CA SER A 154 0.37 -7.98 -2.66
C SER A 154 -1.07 -8.40 -2.41
N VAL A 155 -1.71 -7.88 -1.37
CA VAL A 155 -3.08 -8.22 -0.98
C VAL A 155 -3.90 -6.96 -0.90
N VAL A 156 -5.03 -6.96 -1.59
CA VAL A 156 -6.02 -5.89 -1.49
C VAL A 156 -7.18 -6.40 -0.65
N ILE A 157 -7.55 -5.66 0.39
CA ILE A 157 -8.66 -5.98 1.30
C ILE A 157 -9.68 -4.84 1.25
N TRP A 158 -10.96 -5.19 1.13
CA TRP A 158 -12.04 -4.21 1.08
C TRP A 158 -13.33 -4.71 1.70
N ALA A 159 -14.12 -3.77 2.22
CA ALA A 159 -15.44 -4.04 2.75
C ALA A 159 -16.44 -4.36 1.61
N PRO A 160 -17.44 -5.22 1.87
CA PRO A 160 -18.53 -5.42 0.93
C PRO A 160 -19.29 -4.11 0.69
N VAL A 161 -19.45 -3.73 -0.57
CA VAL A 161 -20.30 -2.59 -0.94
C VAL A 161 -21.75 -2.93 -0.60
N LYS A 162 -22.37 -2.22 0.35
CA LYS A 162 -23.82 -2.30 0.56
C LYS A 162 -24.49 -1.83 -0.72
N ARG A 163 -25.20 -2.72 -1.43
CA ARG A 163 -26.07 -2.30 -2.53
C ARG A 163 -27.04 -1.25 -1.98
N ARG A 164 -27.04 -0.04 -2.55
CA ARG A 164 -28.20 0.83 -2.39
C ARG A 164 -29.40 0.07 -2.94
N PRO A 165 -30.55 0.07 -2.24
CA PRO A 165 -31.79 -0.36 -2.86
C PRO A 165 -31.93 0.42 -4.17
N SER A 166 -32.16 -0.28 -5.26
CA SER A 166 -32.48 0.39 -6.52
C SER A 166 -33.71 1.27 -6.27
N VAL A 167 -33.72 2.49 -6.80
CA VAL A 167 -34.89 3.37 -6.70
C VAL A 167 -36.03 2.65 -7.43
N GLY A 168 -36.92 2.00 -6.67
CA GLY A 168 -38.02 1.19 -7.20
C GLY A 168 -38.16 -0.23 -6.62
N GLU A 169 -37.20 -0.72 -5.83
CA GLU A 169 -37.33 -2.06 -5.22
C GLU A 169 -38.14 -1.99 -3.93
N PRO A 170 -39.32 -2.64 -3.84
CA PRO A 170 -40.11 -2.64 -2.63
C PRO A 170 -39.32 -3.34 -1.51
N ALA A 171 -39.38 -2.75 -0.31
CA ALA A 171 -38.71 -3.30 0.88
C ALA A 171 -39.08 -4.78 1.06
N PRO A 172 -38.11 -5.65 1.39
CA PRO A 172 -38.40 -7.06 1.64
C PRO A 172 -39.40 -7.17 2.79
N ALA A 173 -40.50 -7.87 2.55
CA ALA A 173 -41.55 -8.08 3.54
C ALA A 173 -40.95 -8.73 4.79
N ALA A 174 -41.11 -8.07 5.94
CA ALA A 174 -40.76 -8.63 7.23
C ALA A 174 -41.55 -9.93 7.45
N ARG A 175 -40.84 -10.99 7.84
CA ARG A 175 -41.43 -12.23 8.37
C ARG A 175 -41.49 -12.16 9.88
#